data_AF-A0A7L0KGC3-F1
#
_entry.id   AF-A0A7L0KGC3-F1
#
_cell.length_a   1.000
_cell.length_b   1.000
_cell.length_c   1.000
_cell.angle_alpha   90.00
_cell.angle_beta   90.00
_cell.angle_gamma   90.00
#
_symmetry.space_group_name_H-M   'P 1'
#
loop_
_entity.id
_entity.type
_entity.pdbx_description
1 polymer ?
#
loop_
_entity_poly.entity_id
_entity_poly.type
_entity_poly.pdbx_seq_one_letter_code
_entity_poly.pdbx_strand_id
1 'polypeptide(L)'
;VQVLRNAGEEVTLTVSFLKRAPAFLKLPLNEDCACAPSDQSSGTSSPLCDSGLHLNYHPNNTDTLSCSSWPTSPGLRWEKRWCDLRLIPLLHSRFSQYLPGSDLCRQNAFQVIAVDGVCSGIIQCLSAEDCIDWLQAIASNISNLTKHNIKKINRNFPVNQQIVYMGWTEEREQDSLQDRMYTPKFLALRGSSLYKFMAPPVTTWDWTRAEKTFSVYEIMCKILKDSDLLDRRKHCFGVQSESGEDLYFSVELESDLTLWEKSFQTATFLEVERIQCKTYACVLESHLMGLTIDFGMGFVCFDAATK
;
A
#
# COMPACT_ATOMS: atom_id res chain seq x y z
N VAL A 1 -13.60 7.29 13.23
CA VAL A 1 -14.22 5.98 12.86
C VAL A 1 -15.67 6.10 12.38
N GLN A 2 -16.61 6.68 13.15
CA GLN A 2 -18.03 6.76 12.73
C GLN A 2 -18.27 7.46 11.37
N VAL A 3 -17.51 8.52 11.07
CA VAL A 3 -17.60 9.22 9.76
C VAL A 3 -17.18 8.32 8.57
N LEU A 4 -16.27 7.36 8.79
CA LEU A 4 -15.83 6.42 7.75
C LEU A 4 -16.85 5.30 7.49
N ARG A 5 -17.79 5.05 8.41
CA ARG A 5 -18.80 3.99 8.23
C ARG A 5 -19.89 4.36 7.23
N ASN A 6 -20.08 5.66 6.98
CA ASN A 6 -21.14 6.21 6.11
C ASN A 6 -20.57 7.02 4.92
N ALA A 7 -19.32 6.79 4.54
CA ALA A 7 -18.65 7.59 3.51
C ALA A 7 -19.15 7.21 2.09
N GLY A 8 -19.20 8.21 1.20
CA GLY A 8 -19.72 8.10 -0.18
C GLY A 8 -18.70 7.61 -1.21
N GLU A 9 -18.82 8.06 -2.47
CA GLU A 9 -17.97 7.63 -3.60
C GLU A 9 -16.54 8.19 -3.57
N GLU A 10 -16.27 9.18 -2.72
CA GLU A 10 -14.96 9.75 -2.48
C GLU A 10 -14.70 9.81 -0.97
N VAL A 11 -13.55 9.27 -0.54
CA VAL A 11 -13.18 9.20 0.86
C VAL A 11 -11.73 9.66 1.01
N THR A 12 -11.54 10.66 1.87
CA THR A 12 -10.23 11.26 2.13
C THR A 12 -9.91 11.13 3.62
N LEU A 13 -8.76 10.53 3.94
CA LEU A 13 -8.29 10.50 5.33
C LEU A 13 -7.59 11.83 5.64
N THR A 14 -8.07 12.54 6.67
CA THR A 14 -7.44 13.75 7.18
C THR A 14 -6.56 13.40 8.37
N VAL A 15 -5.25 13.63 8.28
CA VAL A 15 -4.31 13.37 9.36
C VAL A 15 -3.61 14.67 9.77
N SER A 16 -3.57 14.94 11.07
CA SER A 16 -2.73 15.97 11.67
C SER A 16 -1.41 15.36 12.12
N PHE A 17 -0.27 15.98 11.80
CA PHE A 17 1.05 15.50 12.21
C PHE A 17 1.84 16.59 12.94
N LEU A 18 2.89 16.18 13.66
CA LEU A 18 3.83 17.11 14.29
C LEU A 18 5.10 17.15 13.45
N LYS A 19 5.45 18.32 12.92
CA LYS A 19 6.75 18.51 12.29
C LYS A 19 7.83 18.37 13.36
N ARG A 20 8.75 17.42 13.18
CA ARG A 20 9.88 17.24 14.10
C ARG A 20 10.69 18.53 14.13
N ALA A 21 10.90 19.11 15.30
CA ALA A 21 11.77 20.27 15.45
C ALA A 21 13.19 19.88 14.97
N PRO A 22 13.82 20.69 14.09
CA PRO A 22 15.24 20.56 13.79
C PRO A 22 16.07 20.44 15.07
N ALA A 23 17.19 19.71 15.04
CA ALA A 23 17.98 19.43 16.25
C ALA A 23 18.39 20.69 17.03
N PHE A 24 18.62 21.82 16.33
CA PHE A 24 18.95 23.11 16.93
C PHE A 24 17.77 23.85 17.57
N LEU A 25 16.53 23.37 17.37
CA LEU A 25 15.30 23.85 18.03
C LEU A 25 14.82 22.90 19.14
N LYS A 26 15.57 21.82 19.41
CA LYS A 26 15.29 20.96 20.58
C LYS A 26 15.82 21.66 21.82
N LEU A 27 14.92 22.24 22.60
CA LEU A 27 15.25 22.69 23.95
C LEU A 27 15.53 21.46 24.84
N PRO A 28 16.53 21.52 25.74
CA PRO A 28 16.74 20.46 26.72
C PRO A 28 15.48 20.30 27.57
N LEU A 29 15.06 19.04 27.78
CA LEU A 29 14.02 18.70 28.75
C LEU A 29 14.56 19.05 30.12
N ASN A 30 14.13 20.17 30.68
CA ASN A 30 14.40 20.49 32.08
C ASN A 30 13.40 19.68 32.92
N GLU A 31 13.75 18.43 33.23
CA GLU A 31 13.22 17.76 34.41
C GLU A 31 13.86 18.44 35.64
N ASP A 32 13.02 18.78 36.62
CA ASP A 32 13.34 19.46 37.87
C ASP A 32 13.60 20.98 37.81
N CYS A 33 12.52 21.75 38.02
CA CYS A 33 12.62 23.09 38.59
C CYS A 33 11.56 23.28 39.67
N ALA A 34 11.81 22.71 40.84
CA ALA A 34 11.31 23.26 42.09
C ALA A 34 12.23 24.41 42.49
N CYS A 35 11.92 25.66 42.11
CA CYS A 35 12.59 26.84 42.64
C CYS A 35 11.60 28.01 42.78
N ALA A 36 11.54 28.53 44.00
CA ALA A 36 10.77 29.69 44.47
C ALA A 36 11.23 31.00 43.77
N PRO A 37 10.43 32.09 43.83
CA PRO A 37 10.70 33.29 43.06
C PRO A 37 11.86 34.06 43.70
N SER A 38 12.85 34.45 42.88
CA SER A 38 13.82 35.46 43.29
C SER A 38 14.10 36.41 42.13
N ASP A 39 13.88 37.68 42.41
CA ASP A 39 14.30 38.83 41.62
C ASP A 39 15.83 38.87 41.58
N GLN A 40 16.42 38.97 40.39
CA GLN A 40 17.51 39.90 40.07
C GLN A 40 18.03 39.72 38.63
N SER A 41 18.24 40.88 38.00
CA SER A 41 18.89 41.10 36.70
C SER A 41 20.35 40.65 36.66
N SER A 42 20.79 40.10 35.52
CA SER A 42 22.14 40.15 34.89
C SER A 42 22.07 39.23 33.66
N GLY A 43 22.21 39.63 32.39
CA GLY A 43 23.26 40.48 31.82
C GLY A 43 24.41 39.60 31.32
N THR A 44 24.30 38.98 30.14
CA THR A 44 25.43 38.62 29.25
C THR A 44 24.93 38.16 27.87
N SER A 45 25.78 38.34 26.87
CA SER A 45 25.50 38.70 25.48
C SER A 45 25.84 37.60 24.45
N SER A 46 25.01 37.53 23.39
CA SER A 46 25.36 37.40 21.94
C SER A 46 26.11 36.12 21.44
N PRO A 47 26.26 35.83 20.11
CA PRO A 47 26.10 36.76 18.98
C PRO A 47 25.53 36.23 17.63
N LEU A 48 25.35 37.20 16.71
CA LEU A 48 25.50 37.16 15.25
C LEU A 48 24.35 36.66 14.33
N CYS A 49 23.68 37.66 13.78
CA CYS A 49 23.18 37.72 12.41
C CYS A 49 24.28 37.35 11.39
N ASP A 50 23.91 36.81 10.23
CA ASP A 50 24.01 37.51 8.92
C ASP A 50 23.77 36.52 7.77
N SER A 51 22.87 36.87 6.86
CA SER A 51 22.85 36.43 5.44
C SER A 51 21.71 37.18 4.76
N GLY A 52 22.06 38.37 4.27
CA GLY A 52 21.19 39.22 3.50
C GLY A 52 20.94 38.74 2.07
N LEU A 53 19.84 39.25 1.49
CA LEU A 53 19.66 39.45 0.06
C LEU A 53 19.00 40.82 -0.16
N HIS A 54 19.82 41.78 -0.58
CA HIS A 54 19.48 43.02 -1.28
C HIS A 54 19.29 42.67 -2.78
N LEU A 55 18.55 43.31 -3.68
CA LEU A 55 17.68 44.50 -3.73
C LEU A 55 17.01 44.38 -5.12
N ASN A 56 15.74 44.74 -5.30
CA ASN A 56 15.33 45.51 -6.48
C ASN A 56 13.94 46.13 -6.28
N TYR A 57 13.91 47.43 -6.50
CA TYR A 57 12.85 48.37 -6.17
C TYR A 57 12.08 48.70 -7.45
N HIS A 58 10.74 48.61 -7.43
CA HIS A 58 9.89 49.51 -8.20
C HIS A 58 8.60 49.78 -7.43
N PRO A 59 8.12 51.04 -7.39
CA PRO A 59 7.11 51.48 -6.44
C PRO A 59 5.72 51.45 -7.07
N ASN A 60 4.78 50.74 -6.44
CA ASN A 60 3.40 51.19 -6.30
C ASN A 60 2.62 50.23 -5.39
N ASN A 61 1.89 50.84 -4.46
CA ASN A 61 0.93 50.29 -3.52
C ASN A 61 1.46 49.61 -2.24
N THR A 62 1.29 50.37 -1.14
CA THR A 62 0.81 49.94 0.19
C THR A 62 1.28 48.58 0.67
N ASP A 63 2.32 48.58 1.51
CA ASP A 63 2.16 48.29 2.94
C ASP A 63 3.51 48.41 3.65
N THR A 64 3.52 49.17 4.74
CA THR A 64 4.64 49.29 5.66
C THR A 64 4.91 47.96 6.36
N LEU A 65 5.81 47.15 5.80
CA LEU A 65 6.43 46.03 6.51
C LEU A 65 7.49 46.56 7.47
N SER A 66 7.03 47.00 8.64
CA SER A 66 7.91 47.20 9.79
C SER A 66 8.28 45.84 10.39
N CYS A 67 9.48 45.35 10.08
CA CYS A 67 10.14 44.31 10.85
C CYS A 67 10.58 44.86 12.22
N SER A 68 9.65 44.95 13.17
CA SER A 68 9.99 45.23 14.58
C SER A 68 8.77 45.04 15.48
N SER A 69 8.39 43.79 15.74
CA SER A 69 7.47 43.45 16.83
C SER A 69 7.63 41.99 17.20
N TRP A 70 8.78 41.68 17.79
CA TRP A 70 8.84 40.54 18.71
C TRP A 70 7.99 40.92 19.92
N PRO A 71 6.96 40.13 20.30
CA PRO A 71 6.24 40.39 21.51
C PRO A 71 7.15 39.99 22.68
N THR A 72 7.65 40.97 23.41
CA THR A 72 8.23 40.78 24.74
C THR A 72 7.07 40.50 25.71
N SER A 73 6.54 39.27 25.66
CA SER A 73 5.58 38.79 26.66
C SER A 73 6.28 37.82 27.61
N PRO A 74 6.24 38.05 28.94
CA PRO A 74 6.70 37.08 29.93
C PRO A 74 5.69 35.95 29.98
N GLY A 75 5.87 34.95 29.12
CA GLY A 75 4.97 33.80 29.03
C GLY A 75 4.70 33.29 27.61
N LEU A 76 5.72 33.24 26.75
CA LEU A 76 5.64 32.45 25.52
C LEU A 76 5.64 30.96 25.88
N ARG A 77 4.47 30.43 26.26
CA ARG A 77 4.24 28.99 26.29
C ARG A 77 4.17 28.52 24.84
N TRP A 78 5.17 27.75 24.41
CA TRP A 78 5.10 27.02 23.16
C TRP A 78 3.87 26.11 23.19
N GLU A 79 2.83 26.47 22.44
CA GLU A 79 1.64 25.66 22.31
C GLU A 79 1.82 24.69 21.15
N LYS A 80 1.61 23.40 21.43
CA LYS A 80 1.66 22.34 20.42
C LYS A 80 0.44 22.48 19.50
N ARG A 81 0.57 23.26 18.42
CA ARG A 81 -0.48 23.38 17.40
C ARG A 81 -0.30 22.30 16.34
N TRP A 82 -1.37 21.54 16.11
CA TRP A 82 -1.49 20.69 14.94
C TRP A 82 -1.57 21.59 13.71
N CYS A 83 -0.45 21.79 13.05
CA CYS A 83 -0.37 22.55 11.83
C CYS A 83 -0.16 21.54 10.69
N ASP A 84 -1.02 21.63 9.67
CA ASP A 84 -1.05 20.88 8.42
C ASP A 84 -1.98 19.66 8.43
N LEU A 85 -3.17 19.86 7.85
CA LEU A 85 -4.09 18.79 7.46
C LEU A 85 -3.53 18.11 6.20
N ARG A 86 -3.31 16.80 6.25
CA ARG A 86 -2.99 16.01 5.05
C ARG A 86 -4.20 15.23 4.59
N LEU A 87 -4.52 15.34 3.30
CA LEU A 87 -5.59 14.61 2.63
C LEU A 87 -5.01 13.44 1.86
N ILE A 88 -5.38 12.21 2.23
CA ILE A 88 -4.92 10.97 1.57
C ILE A 88 -6.11 10.35 0.80
N PRO A 89 -6.06 10.26 -0.54
CA PRO A 89 -7.09 9.57 -1.31
C PRO A 89 -7.01 8.06 -1.08
N LEU A 90 -8.14 7.42 -0.78
CA LEU A 90 -8.16 6.01 -0.39
C LEU A 90 -8.27 5.01 -1.54
N LEU A 91 -8.75 5.42 -2.73
CA LEU A 91 -8.87 4.51 -3.87
C LEU A 91 -7.49 3.93 -4.22
N HIS A 92 -7.38 2.60 -4.16
CA HIS A 92 -6.12 1.86 -4.32
C HIS A 92 -4.98 2.38 -3.41
N SER A 93 -5.30 2.96 -2.25
CA SER A 93 -4.28 3.16 -1.21
C SER A 93 -3.90 1.83 -0.55
N ARG A 94 -2.75 1.81 0.12
CA ARG A 94 -2.25 0.63 0.85
C ARG A 94 -1.82 0.99 2.25
N PHE A 95 -1.82 -0.02 3.11
CA PHE A 95 -1.18 0.09 4.41
C PHE A 95 0.31 -0.24 4.33
N SER A 96 1.03 0.19 5.35
CA SER A 96 2.32 -0.35 5.72
C SER A 96 2.36 -0.48 7.24
N GLN A 97 2.30 -1.71 7.74
CA GLN A 97 2.41 -2.00 9.17
C GLN A 97 3.82 -2.44 9.57
N TYR A 98 4.64 -2.92 8.63
CA TYR A 98 6.00 -3.40 8.90
C TYR A 98 7.08 -2.32 8.78
N LEU A 99 8.06 -2.37 9.69
CA LEU A 99 9.23 -1.48 9.62
C LEU A 99 9.98 -1.72 8.29
N PRO A 100 10.37 -0.65 7.56
CA PRO A 100 11.05 -0.80 6.28
C PRO A 100 12.33 -1.64 6.44
N GLY A 101 12.53 -2.62 5.56
CA GLY A 101 13.68 -3.52 5.60
C GLY A 101 13.58 -4.67 6.62
N SER A 102 12.45 -4.84 7.31
CA SER A 102 12.28 -5.98 8.24
C SER A 102 10.90 -6.63 8.16
N ASP A 103 10.74 -7.74 8.90
CA ASP A 103 9.50 -8.48 9.12
C ASP A 103 8.80 -8.09 10.44
N LEU A 104 9.27 -7.04 11.10
CA LEU A 104 8.74 -6.57 12.38
C LEU A 104 7.57 -5.60 12.17
N CYS A 105 6.40 -5.98 12.68
CA CYS A 105 5.22 -5.12 12.69
C CYS A 105 5.39 -3.97 13.71
N ARG A 106 4.92 -2.77 13.35
CA ARG A 106 4.87 -1.62 14.25
C ARG A 106 3.82 -1.85 15.33
N GLN A 107 4.19 -1.58 16.58
CA GLN A 107 3.26 -1.73 17.69
C GLN A 107 2.19 -0.63 17.68
N ASN A 108 0.93 -1.04 17.50
CA ASN A 108 -0.24 -0.14 17.49
C ASN A 108 -0.10 1.04 16.54
N ALA A 109 0.61 0.85 15.42
CA ALA A 109 0.86 1.93 14.48
C ALA A 109 0.91 1.42 13.05
N PHE A 110 0.51 2.26 12.12
CA PHE A 110 0.48 1.95 10.70
C PHE A 110 0.65 3.22 9.89
N GLN A 111 0.93 3.07 8.60
CA GLN A 111 0.95 4.17 7.64
C GLN A 111 -0.03 3.86 6.52
N VAL A 112 -0.70 4.89 6.01
CA VAL A 112 -1.50 4.83 4.79
C VAL A 112 -0.74 5.54 3.68
N ILE A 113 -0.63 4.89 2.53
CA ILE A 113 0.10 5.39 1.36
C ILE A 113 -0.88 5.39 0.19
N ALA A 114 -1.14 6.58 -0.37
CA ALA A 114 -1.94 6.73 -1.57
C ALA A 114 -1.20 6.21 -2.82
N VAL A 115 -1.94 6.05 -3.91
CA VAL A 115 -1.42 5.55 -5.20
C VAL A 115 -0.28 6.40 -5.75
N ASP A 116 -0.36 7.71 -5.55
CA ASP A 116 0.64 8.70 -5.95
C ASP A 116 1.88 8.71 -5.03
N GLY A 117 1.92 7.86 -4.01
CA GLY A 117 2.99 7.77 -3.02
C GLY A 117 2.87 8.76 -1.86
N VAL A 118 1.86 9.64 -1.86
CA VAL A 118 1.63 10.54 -0.73
C VAL A 118 1.24 9.70 0.48
N CYS A 119 1.96 9.89 1.59
CA CYS A 119 1.76 9.12 2.80
C CYS A 119 1.25 9.97 3.97
N SER A 120 0.46 9.32 4.83
CA SER A 120 -0.07 9.91 6.07
C SER A 120 1.00 10.24 7.11
N GLY A 121 2.22 9.69 6.96
CA GLY A 121 3.13 9.47 8.08
C GLY A 121 2.67 8.31 8.96
N ILE A 122 3.44 8.00 10.00
CA ILE A 122 3.09 6.93 10.95
C ILE A 122 1.95 7.42 11.84
N ILE A 123 0.81 6.75 11.77
CA ILE A 123 -0.34 6.93 12.64
C ILE A 123 -0.12 6.03 13.85
N GLN A 124 0.04 6.63 15.03
CA GLN A 124 0.16 5.92 16.30
C GLN A 124 -1.21 5.88 16.98
N CYS A 125 -1.70 4.68 17.27
CA CYS A 125 -2.91 4.45 18.03
C CYS A 125 -2.60 4.30 19.53
N LEU A 126 -3.59 4.61 20.36
CA LEU A 126 -3.47 4.56 21.81
C LEU A 126 -3.47 3.11 22.33
N SER A 127 -4.23 2.24 21.68
CA SER A 127 -4.32 0.82 21.99
C SER A 127 -4.27 -0.06 20.73
N ALA A 128 -4.10 -1.37 20.92
CA ALA A 128 -4.16 -2.33 19.83
C ALA A 128 -5.58 -2.44 19.24
N GLU A 129 -6.61 -2.35 20.09
CA GLU A 129 -8.02 -2.37 19.68
C GLU A 129 -8.34 -1.16 18.80
N ASP A 130 -7.95 0.05 19.23
CA ASP A 130 -8.11 1.26 18.42
C ASP A 130 -7.40 1.12 17.07
N CYS A 131 -6.21 0.52 17.06
CA CYS A 131 -5.44 0.30 15.84
C CYS A 131 -6.19 -0.60 14.86
N ILE A 132 -6.75 -1.71 15.35
CA ILE A 132 -7.54 -2.65 14.56
C ILE A 132 -8.80 -1.98 14.00
N ASP A 133 -9.52 -1.22 14.83
CA ASP A 133 -10.73 -0.50 14.42
C ASP A 133 -10.44 0.50 13.30
N TRP A 134 -9.34 1.23 13.40
CA TRP A 134 -8.90 2.15 12.35
C TRP A 134 -8.51 1.42 11.06
N LEU A 135 -7.72 0.35 11.16
CA LEU A 135 -7.32 -0.46 10.02
C LEU A 135 -8.54 -1.03 9.29
N GLN A 136 -9.46 -1.66 10.01
CA GLN A 136 -10.67 -2.24 9.44
C GLN A 136 -11.58 -1.19 8.78
N ALA A 137 -11.76 -0.02 9.42
CA ALA A 137 -12.56 1.06 8.87
C ALA A 137 -11.96 1.62 7.57
N ILE A 138 -10.65 1.84 7.54
CA ILE A 138 -9.97 2.34 6.34
C ILE A 138 -9.95 1.26 5.24
N ALA A 139 -9.62 0.01 5.58
CA ALA A 139 -9.61 -1.12 4.65
C ALA A 139 -10.96 -1.34 3.98
N SER A 140 -12.04 -1.24 4.75
CA SER A 140 -13.41 -1.34 4.23
C SER A 140 -13.71 -0.26 3.19
N ASN A 141 -13.25 0.98 3.43
CA ASN A 141 -13.41 2.08 2.48
C ASN A 141 -12.58 1.85 1.21
N ILE A 142 -11.31 1.45 1.35
CA ILE A 142 -10.44 1.09 0.21
C ILE A 142 -11.11 0.00 -0.63
N SER A 143 -11.56 -1.09 0.00
CA SER A 143 -12.22 -2.22 -0.66
C SER A 143 -13.48 -1.77 -1.41
N ASN A 144 -14.31 -0.93 -0.80
CA ASN A 144 -15.54 -0.42 -1.42
C ASN A 144 -15.24 0.47 -2.63
N LEU A 145 -14.27 1.38 -2.51
CA LEU A 145 -13.81 2.23 -3.61
C LEU A 145 -13.24 1.40 -4.76
N THR A 146 -12.40 0.41 -4.47
CA THR A 146 -11.85 -0.52 -5.47
C THR A 146 -12.96 -1.31 -6.15
N LYS A 147 -13.94 -1.83 -5.41
CA LYS A 147 -15.11 -2.54 -5.98
C LYS A 147 -15.93 -1.63 -6.89
N HIS A 148 -16.18 -0.39 -6.48
CA HIS A 148 -16.88 0.59 -7.32
C HIS A 148 -16.09 0.89 -8.59
N ASN A 149 -14.78 1.10 -8.46
CA ASN A 149 -13.88 1.35 -9.58
C ASN A 149 -13.85 0.19 -10.58
N ILE A 150 -13.71 -1.05 -10.10
CA ILE A 150 -13.81 -2.28 -10.92
C ILE A 150 -15.13 -2.33 -11.67
N LYS A 151 -16.27 -2.08 -11.00
CA LYS A 151 -17.59 -2.05 -11.65
C LYS A 151 -17.65 -1.02 -12.78
N LYS A 152 -17.06 0.17 -12.57
CA LYS A 152 -17.00 1.23 -13.58
C LYS A 152 -16.14 0.82 -14.78
N ILE A 153 -14.96 0.25 -14.54
CA ILE A 153 -14.05 -0.20 -15.60
C ILE A 153 -14.65 -1.37 -16.39
N ASN A 154 -15.27 -2.34 -15.72
CA ASN A 154 -15.86 -3.52 -16.33
C ASN A 154 -17.02 -3.22 -17.30
N ARG A 155 -17.64 -2.03 -17.23
CA ARG A 155 -18.61 -1.58 -18.24
C ARG A 155 -18.00 -1.48 -19.64
N ASN A 156 -16.67 -1.33 -19.72
CA ASN A 156 -15.93 -1.24 -20.99
C ASN A 156 -15.34 -2.59 -21.43
N PHE A 157 -15.50 -3.66 -20.65
CA PHE A 157 -14.97 -4.99 -20.97
C PHE A 157 -16.08 -6.00 -21.25
N PRO A 158 -15.88 -6.92 -22.22
CA PRO A 158 -16.77 -8.06 -22.39
C PRO A 158 -16.69 -8.95 -21.15
N VAL A 159 -17.77 -9.70 -20.87
CA VAL A 159 -17.94 -10.49 -19.64
C VAL A 159 -16.74 -11.41 -19.35
N ASN A 160 -16.18 -12.04 -20.39
CA ASN A 160 -15.02 -12.93 -20.30
C ASN A 160 -13.67 -12.22 -20.12
N GLN A 161 -13.63 -10.89 -20.12
CA GLN A 161 -12.43 -10.09 -19.86
C GLN A 161 -12.62 -9.10 -18.71
N GLN A 162 -13.66 -9.28 -17.89
CA GLN A 162 -13.91 -8.45 -16.74
C GLN A 162 -12.87 -8.70 -15.64
N ILE A 163 -12.64 -7.66 -14.86
CA ILE A 163 -11.78 -7.66 -13.69
C ILE A 163 -12.56 -8.25 -12.52
N VAL A 164 -11.99 -9.26 -11.87
CA VAL A 164 -12.54 -9.96 -10.70
C VAL A 164 -11.91 -9.42 -9.41
N TYR A 165 -10.66 -8.96 -9.47
CA TYR A 165 -9.91 -8.49 -8.32
C TYR A 165 -8.85 -7.46 -8.70
N MET A 166 -8.61 -6.53 -7.78
CA MET A 166 -7.48 -5.61 -7.76
C MET A 166 -7.06 -5.37 -6.31
N GLY A 167 -5.76 -5.41 -6.03
CA GLY A 167 -5.26 -5.17 -4.68
C GLY A 167 -3.74 -5.10 -4.58
N TRP A 168 -3.27 -4.43 -3.53
CA TRP A 168 -1.85 -4.39 -3.18
C TRP A 168 -1.42 -5.63 -2.42
N THR A 169 -0.19 -6.04 -2.65
CA THR A 169 0.53 -7.06 -1.89
C THR A 169 1.98 -6.63 -1.72
N GLU A 170 2.69 -7.23 -0.78
CA GLU A 170 4.12 -7.08 -0.60
C GLU A 170 4.78 -8.40 -1.04
N GLU A 171 5.52 -8.36 -2.15
CA GLU A 171 6.27 -9.48 -2.72
C GLU A 171 7.62 -9.60 -2.01
N ARG A 172 7.99 -10.81 -1.59
CA ARG A 172 9.30 -11.08 -1.01
C ARG A 172 10.33 -11.24 -2.13
N GLU A 173 11.42 -10.48 -2.06
CA GLU A 173 12.52 -10.64 -3.00
C GLU A 173 13.44 -11.79 -2.56
N GLN A 174 13.76 -12.70 -3.50
CA GLN A 174 14.50 -13.93 -3.18
C GLN A 174 16.02 -13.69 -3.03
N ASP A 175 16.55 -12.64 -3.67
CA ASP A 175 17.97 -12.23 -3.63
C ASP A 175 18.06 -10.69 -3.61
N SER A 176 18.06 -10.07 -2.42
CA SER A 176 18.22 -8.60 -2.33
C SER A 176 19.58 -8.21 -1.74
N LEU A 177 20.44 -7.67 -2.60
CA LEU A 177 21.67 -6.96 -2.20
C LEU A 177 21.38 -5.62 -1.50
N GLN A 178 20.12 -5.15 -1.54
CA GLN A 178 19.69 -3.79 -1.17
C GLN A 178 18.96 -3.69 0.19
N ASP A 179 19.04 -4.70 1.07
CA ASP A 179 18.39 -4.68 2.40
C ASP A 179 16.85 -4.50 2.34
N ARG A 180 16.26 -4.74 1.16
CA ARG A 180 14.81 -4.71 0.92
C ARG A 180 14.29 -6.12 0.85
N MET A 181 13.66 -6.57 1.92
CA MET A 181 13.09 -7.91 1.99
C MET A 181 11.77 -8.04 1.22
N TYR A 182 10.99 -6.95 1.18
CA TYR A 182 9.67 -6.92 0.55
C TYR A 182 9.48 -5.66 -0.30
N THR A 183 8.83 -5.80 -1.44
CA THR A 183 8.42 -4.69 -2.29
C THR A 183 6.94 -4.71 -2.64
N PRO A 184 6.27 -3.53 -2.68
CA PRO A 184 4.86 -3.46 -2.98
C PRO A 184 4.61 -3.76 -4.45
N LYS A 185 3.66 -4.66 -4.72
CA LYS A 185 3.17 -5.02 -6.05
C LYS A 185 1.65 -4.92 -6.08
N PHE A 186 1.12 -4.58 -7.24
CA PHE A 186 -0.31 -4.54 -7.46
C PHE A 186 -0.74 -5.74 -8.29
N LEU A 187 -1.64 -6.56 -7.76
CA LEU A 187 -2.18 -7.72 -8.45
C LEU A 187 -3.57 -7.42 -8.98
N ALA A 188 -3.87 -7.93 -10.17
CA ALA A 188 -5.21 -7.90 -10.73
C ALA A 188 -5.57 -9.21 -11.41
N LEU A 189 -6.78 -9.71 -11.17
CA LEU A 189 -7.36 -10.85 -11.89
C LEU A 189 -8.33 -10.30 -12.93
N ARG A 190 -8.06 -10.55 -14.21
CA ARG A 190 -8.89 -10.08 -15.33
C ARG A 190 -8.96 -11.16 -16.41
N GLY A 191 -10.18 -11.56 -16.77
CA GLY A 191 -10.40 -12.66 -17.70
C GLY A 191 -9.67 -13.93 -17.24
N SER A 192 -8.86 -14.51 -18.13
CA SER A 192 -8.09 -15.73 -17.88
C SER A 192 -6.75 -15.50 -17.18
N SER A 193 -6.43 -14.27 -16.78
CA SER A 193 -5.07 -13.88 -16.43
C SER A 193 -4.95 -13.20 -15.07
N LEU A 194 -3.88 -13.57 -14.36
CA LEU A 194 -3.34 -12.83 -13.22
C LEU A 194 -2.24 -11.89 -13.72
N TYR A 195 -2.40 -10.60 -13.44
CA TYR A 195 -1.45 -9.56 -13.79
C TYR A 195 -0.75 -9.06 -12.53
N LYS A 196 0.57 -8.86 -12.63
CA LYS A 196 1.41 -8.21 -11.61
C LYS A 196 1.91 -6.88 -12.15
N PHE A 197 1.71 -5.80 -11.41
CA PHE A 197 2.14 -4.45 -11.75
C PHE A 197 2.97 -3.82 -10.63
N MET A 198 3.76 -2.80 -10.98
CA MET A 198 4.41 -1.91 -10.00
C MET A 198 3.45 -0.87 -9.41
N ALA A 199 2.36 -0.56 -10.12
CA ALA A 199 1.35 0.40 -9.71
C ALA A 199 -0.03 0.01 -10.29
N PRO A 200 -1.15 0.48 -9.71
CA PRO A 200 -2.48 0.16 -10.19
C PRO A 200 -2.69 0.64 -11.64
N PRO A 201 -3.25 -0.18 -12.54
CA PRO A 201 -3.57 0.25 -13.90
C PRO A 201 -4.69 1.29 -13.86
N VAL A 202 -4.49 2.43 -14.53
CA VAL A 202 -5.45 3.54 -14.58
C VAL A 202 -6.25 3.51 -15.89
N THR A 203 -5.60 3.05 -16.96
CA THR A 203 -6.13 3.01 -18.32
C THR A 203 -6.12 1.58 -18.89
N THR A 204 -6.84 1.36 -19.97
CA THR A 204 -6.81 0.07 -20.70
C THR A 204 -5.43 -0.24 -21.28
N TRP A 205 -4.62 0.79 -21.56
CA TRP A 205 -3.25 0.63 -22.06
C TRP A 205 -2.31 0.06 -21.00
N ASP A 206 -2.51 0.40 -19.72
CA ASP A 206 -1.62 -0.03 -18.64
C ASP A 206 -1.54 -1.56 -18.51
N TRP A 207 -2.59 -2.29 -18.91
CA TRP A 207 -2.62 -3.76 -18.92
C TRP A 207 -1.55 -4.38 -19.81
N THR A 208 -1.11 -3.68 -20.86
CA THR A 208 -0.02 -4.13 -21.74
C THR A 208 1.36 -3.97 -21.09
N ARG A 209 1.44 -3.20 -19.99
CA ARG A 209 2.67 -2.88 -19.26
C ARG A 209 2.77 -3.65 -17.94
N ALA A 210 2.00 -4.72 -17.77
CA ALA A 210 2.15 -5.62 -16.63
C ALA A 210 3.58 -6.17 -16.59
N GLU A 211 4.16 -6.21 -15.39
CA GLU A 211 5.50 -6.76 -15.17
C GLU A 211 5.51 -8.26 -15.48
N LYS A 212 4.46 -8.97 -15.04
CA LYS A 212 4.23 -10.38 -15.34
C LYS A 212 2.74 -10.64 -15.56
N THR A 213 2.46 -11.60 -16.43
CA THR A 213 1.10 -12.11 -16.69
C THR A 213 1.14 -13.63 -16.62
N PHE A 214 0.19 -14.21 -15.91
CA PHE A 214 0.06 -15.66 -15.75
C PHE A 214 -1.33 -16.11 -16.18
N SER A 215 -1.45 -17.28 -16.77
CA SER A 215 -2.76 -17.93 -16.98
C SER A 215 -3.25 -18.52 -15.66
N VAL A 216 -4.42 -18.08 -15.19
CA VAL A 216 -4.93 -18.41 -13.84
C VAL A 216 -5.12 -19.91 -13.62
N TYR A 217 -5.42 -20.67 -14.67
CA TYR A 217 -5.60 -22.13 -14.63
C TYR A 217 -4.30 -22.93 -14.87
N GLU A 218 -3.18 -22.26 -15.14
CA GLU A 218 -1.85 -22.88 -15.35
C GLU A 218 -0.89 -22.55 -14.19
N ILE A 219 -1.39 -21.92 -13.13
CA ILE A 219 -0.63 -21.58 -11.92
C ILE A 219 -1.29 -22.15 -10.67
N MET A 220 -0.48 -22.41 -9.64
CA MET A 220 -0.97 -22.86 -8.33
C MET A 220 -0.89 -21.72 -7.32
N CYS A 221 -2.01 -21.40 -6.68
CA CYS A 221 -2.05 -20.46 -5.55
C CYS A 221 -2.22 -21.24 -4.24
N LYS A 222 -1.36 -20.96 -3.26
CA LYS A 222 -1.40 -21.61 -1.94
C LYS A 222 -1.46 -20.55 -0.83
N ILE A 223 -2.49 -20.59 0.01
CA ILE A 223 -2.50 -19.82 1.25
C ILE A 223 -1.56 -20.49 2.26
N LEU A 224 -0.65 -19.71 2.84
CA LEU A 224 0.40 -20.24 3.70
C LEU A 224 -0.07 -20.27 5.15
N LYS A 225 0.12 -21.44 5.78
CA LYS A 225 -0.13 -21.63 7.21
C LYS A 225 1.08 -21.16 8.00
N ASP A 226 0.93 -21.01 9.32
CA ASP A 226 2.03 -20.60 10.22
C ASP A 226 3.30 -21.44 10.05
N SER A 227 3.18 -22.75 9.76
CA SER A 227 4.30 -23.65 9.50
C SER A 227 5.07 -23.36 8.20
N ASP A 228 4.43 -22.69 7.26
CA ASP A 228 4.93 -22.44 5.90
C ASP A 228 5.41 -20.99 5.74
N LEU A 229 5.33 -20.17 6.81
CA LEU A 229 5.80 -18.79 6.80
C LEU A 229 7.33 -18.75 6.80
N LEU A 230 7.89 -17.85 5.99
CA LEU A 230 9.35 -17.68 5.87
C LEU A 230 9.89 -16.65 6.87
N ASP A 231 9.00 -15.87 7.50
CA ASP A 231 9.32 -14.80 8.44
C ASP A 231 8.09 -14.48 9.31
N ARG A 232 8.12 -13.35 10.05
CA ARG A 232 7.05 -12.96 10.98
C ARG A 232 5.79 -12.39 10.32
N ARG A 233 5.74 -12.24 8.99
CA ARG A 233 4.53 -11.79 8.29
C ARG A 233 3.50 -12.91 8.27
N LYS A 234 2.26 -12.59 8.67
CA LYS A 234 1.21 -13.59 8.92
C LYS A 234 0.37 -13.92 7.70
N HIS A 235 -0.08 -12.90 6.98
CA HIS A 235 -1.10 -13.06 5.94
C HIS A 235 -0.44 -13.30 4.59
N CYS A 236 0.10 -14.50 4.40
CA CYS A 236 0.94 -14.82 3.24
C CYS A 236 0.31 -15.85 2.30
N PHE A 237 0.63 -15.74 1.02
CA PHE A 237 0.27 -16.71 -0.01
C PHE A 237 1.41 -16.87 -1.02
N GLY A 238 1.50 -18.05 -1.62
CA GLY A 238 2.44 -18.36 -2.69
C GLY A 238 1.74 -18.51 -4.03
N VAL A 239 2.42 -18.12 -5.11
CA VAL A 239 2.01 -18.41 -6.49
C VAL A 239 3.15 -19.14 -7.19
N GLN A 240 2.91 -20.40 -7.57
CA GLN A 240 3.84 -21.19 -8.37
C GLN A 240 3.45 -21.10 -9.84
N SER A 241 4.38 -20.65 -10.67
CA SER A 241 4.19 -20.55 -12.12
C SER A 241 4.51 -21.85 -12.85
N GLU A 242 4.10 -21.95 -14.12
CA GLU A 242 4.46 -23.05 -15.02
C GLU A 242 5.97 -23.23 -15.22
N SER A 243 6.75 -22.16 -15.03
CA SER A 243 8.21 -22.18 -15.17
C SER A 243 8.95 -22.73 -13.93
N GLY A 244 8.20 -23.08 -12.88
CA GLY A 244 8.76 -23.47 -11.58
C GLY A 244 9.18 -22.30 -10.70
N GLU A 245 8.95 -21.05 -11.13
CA GLU A 245 9.14 -19.87 -10.28
C GLU A 245 8.10 -19.86 -9.16
N ASP A 246 8.59 -19.79 -7.91
CA ASP A 246 7.80 -19.67 -6.69
C ASP A 246 7.79 -18.22 -6.20
N LEU A 247 6.66 -17.54 -6.36
CA LEU A 247 6.44 -16.18 -5.88
C LEU A 247 5.86 -16.22 -4.46
N TYR A 248 6.40 -15.39 -3.58
CA TYR A 248 5.95 -15.29 -2.19
C TYR A 248 5.40 -13.89 -1.91
N PHE A 249 4.16 -13.85 -1.43
CA PHE A 249 3.41 -12.61 -1.21
C PHE A 249 2.90 -12.53 0.22
N SER A 250 2.77 -11.30 0.72
CA SER A 250 2.10 -10.99 1.97
C SER A 250 1.10 -9.84 1.79
N VAL A 251 0.05 -9.82 2.59
CA VAL A 251 -0.91 -8.72 2.69
C VAL A 251 -0.98 -8.20 4.12
N GLU A 252 -1.54 -7.01 4.28
CA GLU A 252 -1.52 -6.30 5.55
C GLU A 252 -2.61 -6.80 6.52
N LEU A 253 -3.74 -7.29 5.99
CA LEU A 253 -4.89 -7.72 6.81
C LEU A 253 -5.41 -9.10 6.38
N GLU A 254 -5.94 -9.85 7.34
CA GLU A 254 -6.60 -11.14 7.10
C GLU A 254 -7.76 -11.01 6.09
N SER A 255 -8.55 -9.94 6.18
CA SER A 255 -9.64 -9.67 5.24
C SER A 255 -9.17 -9.55 3.79
N ASP A 256 -7.96 -9.04 3.58
CA ASP A 256 -7.39 -8.89 2.25
C ASP A 256 -6.94 -10.25 1.70
N LEU A 257 -6.43 -11.14 2.56
CA LEU A 257 -6.05 -12.50 2.20
C LEU A 257 -7.28 -13.35 1.85
N THR A 258 -8.34 -13.27 2.66
CA THR A 258 -9.62 -13.95 2.39
C THR A 258 -10.25 -13.43 1.09
N LEU A 259 -10.17 -12.12 0.84
CA LEU A 259 -10.67 -11.54 -0.42
C LEU A 259 -9.85 -12.05 -1.61
N TRP A 260 -8.52 -12.06 -1.51
CA TRP A 260 -7.63 -12.61 -2.53
C TRP A 260 -7.96 -14.07 -2.84
N GLU A 261 -8.01 -14.94 -1.83
CA GLU A 261 -8.30 -16.36 -1.99
C GLU A 261 -9.61 -16.59 -2.73
N LYS A 262 -10.69 -15.95 -2.25
CA LYS A 262 -12.02 -16.05 -2.86
C LYS A 262 -11.99 -15.57 -4.31
N SER A 263 -11.34 -14.43 -4.58
CA SER A 263 -11.26 -13.87 -5.91
C SER A 263 -10.44 -14.73 -6.87
N PHE A 264 -9.33 -15.32 -6.41
CA PHE A 264 -8.52 -16.25 -7.18
C PHE A 264 -9.33 -17.49 -7.55
N GLN A 265 -9.97 -18.14 -6.57
CA GLN A 265 -10.85 -19.29 -6.79
C GLN A 265 -11.98 -18.96 -7.77
N THR A 266 -12.60 -17.78 -7.63
CA THR A 266 -13.66 -17.31 -8.54
C THR A 266 -13.14 -17.14 -9.96
N ALA A 267 -11.97 -16.52 -10.14
CA ALA A 267 -11.36 -16.33 -11.46
C ALA A 267 -10.98 -17.66 -12.11
N THR A 268 -10.39 -18.59 -11.36
CA THR A 268 -10.08 -19.94 -11.83
C THR A 268 -11.35 -20.67 -12.25
N PHE A 269 -12.39 -20.66 -11.40
CA PHE A 269 -13.65 -21.34 -11.68
C PHE A 269 -14.31 -20.80 -12.96
N LEU A 270 -14.47 -19.48 -13.08
CA LEU A 270 -15.09 -18.86 -14.25
C LEU A 270 -14.34 -19.18 -15.54
N GLU A 271 -13.01 -19.22 -15.48
CA GLU A 271 -12.20 -19.51 -16.65
C GLU A 271 -12.24 -20.99 -17.03
N VAL A 272 -12.17 -21.90 -16.05
CA VAL A 272 -12.31 -23.35 -16.25
C VAL A 272 -13.68 -23.70 -16.84
N GLU A 273 -14.76 -23.12 -16.30
CA GLU A 273 -16.12 -23.27 -16.82
C GLU A 273 -16.23 -22.70 -18.25
N ARG A 274 -15.46 -21.67 -18.59
CA ARG A 274 -15.49 -21.09 -19.93
C ARG A 274 -14.74 -21.94 -20.96
N ILE A 275 -13.56 -22.45 -20.62
CA ILE A 275 -12.72 -23.17 -21.59
C ILE A 275 -13.17 -24.61 -21.81
N GLN A 276 -13.73 -25.27 -20.79
CA GLN A 276 -14.23 -26.66 -20.78
C GLN A 276 -13.18 -27.75 -21.09
N CYS A 277 -12.29 -27.52 -22.04
CA CYS A 277 -11.16 -28.37 -22.35
C CYS A 277 -9.94 -27.56 -22.80
N LYS A 278 -8.75 -28.12 -22.59
CA LYS A 278 -7.47 -27.54 -22.99
C LYS A 278 -6.52 -28.66 -23.42
N THR A 279 -5.88 -28.49 -24.57
CA THR A 279 -4.85 -29.42 -25.06
C THR A 279 -3.47 -28.82 -24.87
N TYR A 280 -2.58 -29.58 -24.24
CA TYR A 280 -1.18 -29.28 -24.04
C TYR A 280 -0.34 -30.17 -24.95
N ALA A 281 0.67 -29.60 -25.61
CA ALA A 281 1.69 -30.39 -26.28
C ALA A 281 2.61 -31.00 -25.22
N CYS A 282 2.83 -32.30 -25.28
CA CYS A 282 3.72 -33.00 -24.36
C CYS A 282 4.54 -34.06 -25.09
N VAL A 283 5.59 -34.57 -24.43
CA VAL A 283 6.42 -35.65 -24.95
C VAL A 283 6.30 -36.84 -24.01
N LEU A 284 5.90 -37.99 -24.55
CA LEU A 284 5.85 -39.26 -23.84
C LEU A 284 6.68 -40.28 -24.61
N GLU A 285 7.68 -40.87 -23.96
CA GLU A 285 8.56 -41.88 -24.58
C GLU A 285 9.16 -41.43 -25.93
N SER A 286 9.57 -40.16 -26.01
CA SER A 286 10.11 -39.51 -27.22
C SER A 286 9.11 -39.28 -28.37
N HIS A 287 7.82 -39.52 -28.16
CA HIS A 287 6.76 -39.20 -29.12
C HIS A 287 6.09 -37.87 -28.75
N LEU A 288 5.81 -37.05 -29.77
CA LEU A 288 5.04 -35.82 -29.59
C LEU A 288 3.55 -36.16 -29.45
N MET A 289 3.00 -35.83 -28.29
CA MET A 289 1.62 -36.14 -27.93
C MET A 289 0.82 -34.86 -27.67
N GLY A 290 -0.50 -34.97 -27.78
CA GLY A 290 -1.45 -34.00 -27.24
C GLY A 290 -2.11 -34.55 -25.98
N LEU A 291 -1.89 -33.89 -24.84
CA LEU A 291 -2.64 -34.15 -23.61
C LEU A 291 -3.82 -33.18 -23.56
N THR A 292 -5.03 -33.68 -23.82
CA THR A 292 -6.26 -32.92 -23.58
C THR A 292 -6.77 -33.18 -22.18
N ILE A 293 -6.96 -32.11 -21.42
CA ILE A 293 -7.69 -32.10 -20.16
C ILE A 293 -9.07 -31.53 -20.45
N ASP A 294 -10.12 -32.31 -20.19
CA ASP A 294 -11.52 -31.94 -20.27
C ASP A 294 -12.11 -31.93 -18.85
N PHE A 295 -12.64 -30.79 -18.41
CA PHE A 295 -13.07 -30.63 -17.02
C PHE A 295 -14.35 -31.41 -16.69
N GLY A 296 -15.08 -31.92 -17.69
CA GLY A 296 -16.23 -32.80 -17.50
C GLY A 296 -15.92 -34.28 -17.74
N MET A 297 -14.97 -34.60 -18.62
CA MET A 297 -14.70 -35.96 -19.10
C MET A 297 -13.35 -36.56 -18.63
N GLY A 298 -12.49 -35.77 -17.97
CA GLY A 298 -11.20 -36.22 -17.45
C GLY A 298 -10.05 -35.81 -18.37
N PHE A 299 -9.18 -36.74 -18.75
CA PHE A 299 -8.04 -36.43 -19.61
C PHE A 299 -7.78 -37.55 -20.63
N VAL A 300 -7.26 -37.17 -21.79
CA VAL A 300 -6.84 -38.10 -22.85
C VAL A 300 -5.51 -37.66 -23.43
N CYS A 301 -4.62 -38.62 -23.66
CA CYS A 301 -3.35 -38.41 -24.35
C CYS A 301 -3.41 -39.12 -25.70
N PHE A 302 -3.08 -38.42 -26.78
CA PHE A 302 -3.13 -38.96 -28.15
C PHE A 302 -1.88 -38.55 -28.95
N ASP A 303 -1.50 -39.38 -29.92
CA ASP A 303 -0.36 -39.09 -30.80
C ASP A 303 -0.73 -37.95 -31.76
N ALA A 304 0.08 -36.89 -31.75
CA ALA A 304 -0.15 -35.71 -32.58
C ALA A 304 -0.10 -36.02 -34.09
N ALA A 305 0.55 -37.12 -34.50
CA ALA A 305 0.62 -37.56 -35.89
C ALA A 305 -0.64 -38.30 -36.38
N THR A 306 -1.53 -38.72 -35.47
CA THR A 306 -2.69 -39.57 -35.78
C THR A 306 -4.02 -38.82 -35.85
N LYS A 307 -3.99 -37.47 -35.81
CA LYS A 307 -5.18 -36.61 -35.85
C LYS A 307 -5.39 -35.92 -37.19
#